data_AF-H6LG94-F1
#
_entry.id   AF-H6LG94-F1
#
_cell.length_a   1.000
_cell.length_b   1.000
_cell.length_c   1.000
_cell.angle_alpha   90.00
_cell.angle_beta   90.00
_cell.angle_gamma   90.00
#
_symmetry.space_group_name_H-M   'P 1'
#
loop_
_entity.id
_entity.type
_entity.pdbx_description
1 polymer ?
#
loop_
_entity_poly.entity_id
_entity_poly.type
_entity_poly.pdbx_seq_one_letter_code
_entity_poly.pdbx_strand_id
1 'polypeptide(L)'
;MIRLIAAVGIAVTLWFIVNGNSNVLIIQDFNSIPITLIHADTLAEKNLVLAENKNYYLNLQVKGTDKNLRNITVNEITAEVDLSDIKDKGTYDLNVEVKGLPNSVIVNSMNPTSLQVVVDSIIKEDMDVDIVLEGKPANDLAVISAKSLEKVEVEGPQESLARIAKITATANVNGLEADVTRHLEVTAYDASGNQITDLDILPNVVSAEIVLGKTKSMGITPSTSGNPANGYIVTGVLVEPSKVVIGAKDELLNSIATIPMEAIDVSGQAKTFTKDINLTAPEGCYFIDDSGKVKVTVTIESPIEKSYTIEKIGTNNLGAGLTISKIKDTKAVVKLEGASSVLNSLVASQIEVYVDCANLGPGEYELPLQTNLSQSLVKSIIPEKTTVIIV
;
A
#
# COMPACT_ATOMS: atom_id res chain seq x y z
N MET A 1 56.25 -63.61 69.49
CA MET A 1 55.11 -63.83 68.59
C MET A 1 53.91 -62.94 68.94
N ILE A 2 53.40 -62.97 70.19
CA ILE A 2 52.27 -62.13 70.66
C ILE A 2 52.46 -60.61 70.45
N ARG A 3 53.65 -60.05 70.73
CA ARG A 3 53.93 -58.61 70.54
C ARG A 3 53.86 -58.17 69.08
N LEU A 4 54.21 -59.07 68.15
CA LEU A 4 54.21 -58.79 66.70
C LEU A 4 52.78 -58.75 66.16
N ILE A 5 51.94 -59.69 66.60
CA ILE A 5 50.52 -59.78 66.21
C ILE A 5 49.74 -58.58 66.78
N ALA A 6 50.00 -58.19 68.03
CA ALA A 6 49.39 -57.00 68.63
C ALA A 6 49.80 -55.71 67.90
N ALA A 7 51.08 -55.57 67.52
CA ALA A 7 51.55 -54.41 66.77
C ALA A 7 50.90 -54.32 65.37
N VAL A 8 50.76 -55.45 64.66
CA VAL A 8 50.07 -55.50 63.36
C VAL A 8 48.58 -55.18 63.51
N GLY A 9 47.92 -55.72 64.53
CA GLY A 9 46.51 -55.41 64.80
C GLY A 9 46.28 -53.92 65.04
N ILE A 10 47.10 -53.30 65.90
CA ILE A 10 47.07 -51.86 66.19
C ILE A 10 47.40 -51.04 64.93
N ALA A 11 48.37 -51.47 64.13
CA ALA A 11 48.73 -50.80 62.87
C ALA A 11 47.58 -50.84 61.86
N VAL A 12 46.85 -51.96 61.74
CA VAL A 12 45.68 -52.08 60.86
C VAL A 12 44.52 -51.22 61.37
N THR A 13 44.29 -51.17 62.69
CA THR A 13 43.24 -50.31 63.25
C THR A 13 43.57 -48.83 63.08
N LEU A 14 44.82 -48.43 63.32
CA LEU A 14 45.30 -47.08 63.05
C LEU A 14 45.25 -46.76 61.56
N TRP A 15 45.57 -47.70 60.66
CA TRP A 15 45.47 -47.52 59.22
C TRP A 15 44.02 -47.27 58.78
N PHE A 16 43.05 -48.01 59.32
CA PHE A 16 41.62 -47.75 59.08
C PHE A 16 41.16 -46.41 59.67
N ILE A 17 41.65 -46.00 60.84
CA ILE A 17 41.30 -44.70 61.44
C ILE A 17 41.89 -43.53 60.64
N VAL A 18 43.13 -43.64 60.18
CA VAL A 18 43.82 -42.59 59.43
C VAL A 18 43.28 -42.47 58.01
N ASN A 19 43.04 -43.57 57.31
CA ASN A 19 42.51 -43.54 55.94
C ASN A 19 40.98 -43.37 55.87
N GLY A 20 40.26 -43.76 56.92
CA GLY A 20 38.80 -43.75 56.95
C GLY A 20 38.16 -42.36 56.88
N ASN A 21 38.91 -41.30 57.19
CA ASN A 21 38.41 -39.91 57.21
C ASN A 21 39.16 -38.98 56.25
N SER A 22 39.41 -39.44 55.03
CA SER A 22 39.82 -38.54 53.96
C SER A 22 38.59 -37.74 53.49
N ASN A 23 38.42 -36.52 53.98
CA ASN A 23 37.40 -35.58 53.49
C ASN A 23 37.79 -35.06 52.09
N VAL A 24 37.80 -35.96 51.10
CA VAL A 24 38.03 -35.60 49.70
C VAL A 24 36.77 -34.92 49.17
N LEU A 25 36.96 -33.72 48.62
CA LEU A 25 35.91 -33.01 47.92
C LEU A 25 35.83 -33.55 46.48
N ILE A 26 34.71 -34.17 46.13
CA ILE A 26 34.40 -34.62 44.78
C ILE A 26 33.43 -33.64 44.09
N ILE A 27 33.40 -33.67 42.76
CA ILE A 27 32.49 -32.85 41.94
C ILE A 27 31.33 -33.71 41.46
N GLN A 28 30.12 -33.17 41.52
CA GLN A 28 28.92 -33.78 40.95
C GLN A 28 28.22 -32.80 40.01
N ASP A 29 27.81 -33.31 38.85
CA ASP A 29 27.08 -32.58 37.83
C ASP A 29 25.57 -32.76 38.00
N PHE A 30 24.84 -31.66 37.91
CA PHE A 30 23.39 -31.60 37.79
C PHE A 30 23.05 -30.85 36.50
N ASN A 31 22.52 -31.56 35.52
CA ASN A 31 22.24 -31.00 34.19
C ASN A 31 20.75 -30.77 33.99
N SER A 32 20.42 -29.80 33.13
CA SER A 32 19.06 -29.51 32.69
C SER A 32 18.10 -29.14 33.84
N ILE A 33 18.59 -28.41 34.84
CA ILE A 33 17.73 -27.83 35.88
C ILE A 33 16.89 -26.72 35.23
N PRO A 34 15.55 -26.78 35.23
CA PRO A 34 14.72 -25.73 34.64
C PRO A 34 14.88 -24.42 35.42
N ILE A 35 15.11 -23.32 34.70
CA ILE A 35 15.15 -21.98 35.28
C ILE A 35 13.73 -21.41 35.26
N THR A 36 13.23 -21.01 36.43
CA THR A 36 11.92 -20.38 36.57
C THR A 36 12.06 -18.87 36.60
N LEU A 37 11.29 -18.18 35.76
CA LEU A 37 11.18 -16.72 35.81
C LEU A 37 10.14 -16.36 36.86
N ILE A 38 10.58 -15.77 37.98
CA ILE A 38 9.69 -15.35 39.06
C ILE A 38 9.28 -13.88 38.87
N HIS A 39 8.13 -13.52 39.42
CA HIS A 39 7.52 -12.18 39.30
C HIS A 39 7.21 -11.75 37.85
N ALA A 40 7.02 -12.70 36.94
CA ALA A 40 6.65 -12.42 35.55
C ALA A 40 5.29 -11.70 35.43
N ASP A 41 4.39 -11.94 36.37
CA ASP A 41 3.11 -11.25 36.53
C ASP A 41 3.26 -9.74 36.74
N THR A 42 4.35 -9.29 37.38
CA THR A 42 4.63 -7.85 37.59
C THR A 42 4.94 -7.10 36.29
N LEU A 43 5.28 -7.81 35.21
CA LEU A 43 5.45 -7.21 33.89
C LEU A 43 4.09 -6.81 33.30
N ALA A 44 3.08 -7.69 33.41
CA ALA A 44 1.75 -7.43 32.89
C ALA A 44 1.09 -6.21 33.56
N GLU A 45 1.30 -6.03 34.87
CA GLU A 45 0.85 -4.82 35.61
C GLU A 45 1.46 -3.51 35.09
N LYS A 46 2.62 -3.59 34.43
CA LYS A 46 3.36 -2.46 33.85
C LYS A 46 3.15 -2.35 32.34
N ASN A 47 2.23 -3.11 31.75
CA ASN A 47 2.05 -3.25 30.29
C ASN A 47 3.35 -3.70 29.60
N LEU A 48 4.03 -4.68 30.18
CA LEU A 48 5.24 -5.29 29.64
C LEU A 48 5.04 -6.80 29.44
N VAL A 49 5.75 -7.37 28.46
CA VAL A 49 5.70 -8.79 28.14
C VAL A 49 7.08 -9.30 27.74
N LEU A 50 7.35 -10.58 27.98
CA LEU A 50 8.55 -11.23 27.47
C LEU A 50 8.45 -11.37 25.95
N ALA A 51 9.46 -10.91 25.21
CA ALA A 51 9.45 -10.99 23.74
C ALA A 51 9.53 -12.44 23.23
N GLU A 52 10.10 -13.35 24.01
CA GLU A 52 10.20 -14.78 23.67
C GLU A 52 9.61 -15.65 24.78
N ASN A 53 8.79 -16.63 24.39
CA ASN A 53 8.34 -17.69 25.28
C ASN A 53 9.27 -18.91 25.13
N LYS A 54 10.40 -18.89 25.85
CA LYS A 54 11.43 -19.93 25.78
C LYS A 54 11.69 -20.53 27.16
N ASN A 55 11.89 -21.84 27.19
CA ASN A 55 12.35 -22.54 28.39
C ASN A 55 13.87 -22.44 28.52
N TYR A 56 14.33 -22.09 29.71
CA TYR A 56 15.74 -21.96 30.03
C TYR A 56 16.18 -23.07 30.99
N TYR A 57 17.42 -23.53 30.82
CA TYR A 57 17.97 -24.63 31.61
C TYR A 57 19.37 -24.27 32.13
N LEU A 58 19.66 -24.70 33.35
CA LEU A 58 20.92 -24.53 34.03
C LEU A 58 21.67 -25.87 34.14
N ASN A 59 22.96 -25.85 33.85
CA ASN A 59 23.89 -26.91 34.22
C ASN A 59 24.72 -26.44 35.42
N LEU A 60 24.69 -27.21 36.50
CA LEU A 60 25.29 -26.89 37.77
C LEU A 60 26.29 -27.97 38.16
N GLN A 61 27.52 -27.56 38.49
CA GLN A 61 28.50 -28.41 39.14
C GLN A 61 28.62 -27.98 40.60
N VAL A 62 28.55 -28.95 41.51
CA VAL A 62 28.78 -28.71 42.93
C VAL A 62 29.94 -29.55 43.43
N LYS A 63 30.59 -29.07 44.47
CA LYS A 63 31.74 -29.69 45.13
C LYS A 63 31.43 -29.92 46.60
N GLY A 64 31.63 -31.15 47.06
CA GLY A 64 31.31 -31.55 48.43
C GLY A 64 31.93 -32.90 48.80
N THR A 65 31.75 -33.31 50.05
CA THR A 65 32.11 -34.68 50.45
C THR A 65 31.09 -35.67 49.88
N ASP A 66 31.49 -36.91 49.58
CA ASP A 66 30.60 -37.96 49.07
C ASP A 66 29.33 -38.11 49.93
N LYS A 67 29.47 -38.02 51.26
CA LYS A 67 28.35 -38.06 52.21
C LYS A 67 27.36 -36.90 52.03
N ASN A 68 27.86 -35.68 51.78
CA ASN A 68 27.00 -34.50 51.65
C ASN A 68 26.28 -34.45 50.30
N LEU A 69 26.96 -34.92 49.24
CA LEU A 69 26.40 -34.90 47.88
C LEU A 69 25.31 -35.96 47.68
N ARG A 70 25.42 -37.13 48.30
CA ARG A 70 24.37 -38.17 48.27
C ARG A 70 23.03 -37.74 48.86
N ASN A 71 23.04 -36.73 49.73
CA ASN A 71 21.84 -36.20 50.38
C ASN A 71 21.15 -35.10 49.56
N ILE A 72 21.71 -34.70 48.41
CA ILE A 72 21.08 -33.71 47.54
C ILE A 72 20.05 -34.42 46.67
N THR A 73 18.77 -34.04 46.80
CA THR A 73 17.73 -34.48 45.87
C THR A 73 17.66 -33.48 44.72
N VAL A 74 17.76 -33.96 43.47
CA VAL A 74 17.69 -33.09 42.27
C VAL A 74 16.45 -32.19 42.28
N ASN A 75 15.33 -32.71 42.79
CA ASN A 75 14.05 -31.99 42.86
C ASN A 75 14.03 -30.84 43.88
N GLU A 76 15.00 -30.77 44.79
CA GLU A 76 15.11 -29.69 45.78
C GLU A 76 15.93 -28.51 45.26
N ILE A 77 16.71 -28.71 44.18
CA ILE A 77 17.49 -27.64 43.55
C ILE A 77 16.56 -26.85 42.63
N THR A 78 16.34 -25.58 42.94
CA THR A 78 15.62 -24.64 42.06
C THR A 78 16.57 -23.59 41.52
N ALA A 79 16.38 -23.23 40.25
CA ALA A 79 17.07 -22.11 39.62
C ALA A 79 16.03 -21.05 39.26
N GLU A 80 16.25 -19.81 39.69
CA GLU A 80 15.28 -18.72 39.59
C GLU A 80 15.95 -17.47 39.01
N VAL A 81 15.18 -16.71 38.24
CA VAL A 81 15.56 -15.37 37.75
C VAL A 81 14.44 -14.41 38.09
N ASP A 82 14.76 -13.31 38.76
CA ASP A 82 13.78 -12.32 39.23
C ASP A 82 13.57 -11.21 38.19
N LEU A 83 12.30 -11.00 37.80
CA LEU A 83 11.90 -9.98 36.82
C LEU A 83 11.34 -8.69 37.46
N SER A 84 11.25 -8.62 38.78
CA SER A 84 10.55 -7.53 39.50
C SER A 84 11.15 -6.13 39.27
N ASP A 85 12.46 -6.05 39.06
CA ASP A 85 13.21 -4.80 38.84
C ASP A 85 13.04 -4.20 37.43
N ILE A 86 12.41 -4.93 36.50
CA ILE A 86 12.17 -4.45 35.13
C ILE A 86 11.04 -3.42 35.15
N LYS A 87 11.31 -2.26 34.56
CA LYS A 87 10.38 -1.10 34.56
C LYS A 87 9.99 -0.64 33.16
N ASP A 88 10.81 -0.92 32.16
CA ASP A 88 10.67 -0.41 30.80
C ASP A 88 10.97 -1.52 29.79
N LYS A 89 10.68 -1.27 28.52
CA LYS A 89 11.11 -2.11 27.41
C LYS A 89 12.63 -2.12 27.31
N GLY A 90 13.21 -3.29 27.03
CA GLY A 90 14.64 -3.43 26.81
C GLY A 90 15.17 -4.84 26.89
N THR A 91 16.49 -4.96 26.81
CA THR A 91 17.22 -6.23 27.00
C THR A 91 17.94 -6.18 28.34
N TYR A 92 17.68 -7.18 29.17
CA TYR A 92 18.18 -7.28 30.54
C TYR A 92 19.04 -8.53 30.69
N ASP A 93 20.17 -8.43 31.38
CA ASP A 93 21.01 -9.58 31.73
C ASP A 93 20.87 -9.81 33.24
N LEU A 94 20.15 -10.86 33.62
CA LEU A 94 19.70 -11.10 34.99
C LEU A 94 20.44 -12.29 35.57
N ASN A 95 20.89 -12.19 36.82
CA ASN A 95 21.62 -13.28 37.46
C ASN A 95 20.70 -14.47 37.74
N VAL A 96 21.21 -15.69 37.50
CA VAL A 96 20.51 -16.92 37.87
C VAL A 96 20.85 -17.25 39.32
N GLU A 97 19.82 -17.32 40.18
CA GLU A 97 19.97 -17.71 41.57
C GLU A 97 19.65 -19.19 41.74
N VAL A 98 20.54 -19.93 42.42
CA VAL A 98 20.32 -21.35 42.76
C VAL A 98 19.94 -21.46 44.22
N LYS A 99 18.78 -22.06 44.50
CA LYS A 99 18.26 -22.32 45.85
C LYS A 99 18.17 -23.83 46.11
N GLY A 100 18.02 -24.19 47.38
CA GLY A 100 17.88 -25.58 47.82
C GLY A 100 19.19 -26.37 47.98
N LEU A 101 20.35 -25.73 47.79
CA LEU A 101 21.64 -26.35 48.08
C LEU A 101 21.93 -26.35 49.59
N PRO A 102 22.35 -27.49 50.19
CA PRO A 102 22.80 -27.52 51.58
C PRO A 102 24.05 -26.65 51.81
N ASN A 103 24.15 -25.99 52.96
CA ASN A 103 25.33 -25.19 53.36
C ASN A 103 26.66 -25.96 53.39
N SER A 104 26.61 -27.30 53.31
CA SER A 104 27.76 -28.20 53.33
C SER A 104 28.33 -28.52 51.94
N VAL A 105 27.83 -27.84 50.90
CA VAL A 105 28.14 -28.03 49.48
C VAL A 105 28.50 -26.67 48.87
N ILE A 106 29.50 -26.65 47.99
CA ILE A 106 30.00 -25.43 47.34
C ILE A 106 29.66 -25.50 45.86
N VAL A 107 29.10 -24.43 45.28
CA VAL A 107 28.93 -24.33 43.82
C VAL A 107 30.32 -24.24 43.17
N ASN A 108 30.65 -25.20 42.30
CA ASN A 108 31.92 -25.25 41.58
C ASN A 108 31.83 -24.43 40.28
N SER A 109 30.77 -24.63 39.50
CA SER A 109 30.48 -23.85 38.30
C SER A 109 28.99 -23.91 37.97
N MET A 110 28.48 -22.89 37.30
CA MET A 110 27.11 -22.84 36.81
C MET A 110 27.11 -22.26 35.41
N ASN A 111 26.30 -22.81 34.51
CA ASN A 111 26.16 -22.34 33.15
C ASN A 111 24.70 -22.42 32.68
N PRO A 112 24.05 -21.29 32.34
CA PRO A 112 24.59 -19.93 32.38
C PRO A 112 24.64 -19.34 33.82
N THR A 113 25.51 -18.34 34.06
CA THR A 113 25.53 -17.55 35.31
C THR A 113 24.50 -16.43 35.32
N SER A 114 24.16 -15.94 34.13
CA SER A 114 23.20 -14.87 33.90
C SER A 114 22.38 -15.19 32.65
N LEU A 115 21.16 -14.68 32.61
CA LEU A 115 20.21 -14.93 31.55
C LEU A 115 19.82 -13.61 30.89
N GLN A 116 20.03 -13.53 29.57
CA GLN A 116 19.53 -12.44 28.78
C GLN A 116 18.03 -12.63 28.50
N VAL A 117 17.24 -11.67 28.94
CA VAL A 117 15.80 -11.61 28.75
C VAL A 117 15.45 -10.34 27.98
N VAL A 118 14.62 -10.47 26.96
CA VAL A 118 14.11 -9.33 26.18
C VAL A 118 12.67 -9.06 26.60
N VAL A 119 12.40 -7.83 27.01
CA VAL A 119 11.08 -7.36 27.43
C VAL A 119 10.59 -6.31 26.45
N ASP A 120 9.37 -6.48 25.97
CA ASP A 120 8.67 -5.54 25.10
C ASP A 120 7.52 -4.85 25.84
N SER A 121 7.08 -3.71 25.34
CA SER A 121 5.88 -3.03 25.81
C SER A 121 4.65 -3.60 25.12
N ILE A 122 3.58 -3.79 25.88
CA ILE A 122 2.25 -4.06 25.35
C ILE A 122 1.62 -2.72 25.00
N ILE A 123 1.15 -2.59 23.77
CA ILE A 123 0.41 -1.42 23.30
C ILE A 123 -0.91 -1.86 22.67
N LYS A 124 -1.85 -0.91 22.59
CA LYS A 124 -3.19 -1.10 21.99
C LYS A 124 -3.39 -0.06 20.89
N GLU A 125 -3.86 -0.49 19.73
CA GLU A 125 -4.19 0.41 18.62
C GLU A 125 -5.51 0.00 17.93
N ASP A 126 -6.33 1.00 17.58
CA ASP A 126 -7.53 0.79 16.77
C ASP A 126 -7.16 0.71 15.29
N MET A 127 -7.57 -0.37 14.62
CA MET A 127 -7.26 -0.61 13.22
C MET A 127 -8.50 -0.94 12.40
N ASP A 128 -8.49 -0.54 11.13
CA ASP A 128 -9.51 -0.88 10.15
C ASP A 128 -9.29 -2.32 9.63
N VAL A 129 -10.38 -3.02 9.32
CA VAL A 129 -10.35 -4.40 8.80
C VAL A 129 -10.67 -4.41 7.31
N ASP A 130 -9.73 -4.93 6.52
CA ASP A 130 -9.89 -5.12 5.08
C ASP A 130 -10.63 -6.43 4.79
N ILE A 131 -11.70 -6.37 3.99
CA ILE A 131 -12.44 -7.57 3.59
C ILE A 131 -11.81 -8.20 2.35
N VAL A 132 -11.24 -9.39 2.51
CA VAL A 132 -10.70 -10.19 1.41
C VAL A 132 -11.81 -11.09 0.87
N LEU A 133 -12.03 -11.06 -0.44
CA LEU A 133 -13.12 -11.79 -1.08
C LEU A 133 -12.60 -13.10 -1.69
N GLU A 134 -13.31 -14.19 -1.43
CA GLU A 134 -13.04 -15.50 -2.04
C GLU A 134 -14.23 -16.02 -2.85
N GLY A 135 -13.96 -16.50 -4.05
CA GLY A 135 -14.98 -17.02 -4.97
C GLY A 135 -15.62 -15.93 -5.83
N LYS A 136 -16.77 -16.27 -6.45
CA LYS A 136 -17.50 -15.36 -7.34
C LYS A 136 -19.00 -15.43 -7.06
N PRO A 137 -19.71 -14.29 -7.01
CA PRO A 137 -21.17 -14.28 -6.95
C PRO A 137 -21.82 -14.98 -8.14
N ALA A 138 -23.10 -15.36 -8.00
CA ALA A 138 -23.89 -15.96 -9.08
C ALA A 138 -24.47 -14.90 -10.04
N ASN A 139 -25.07 -15.37 -11.15
CA ASN A 139 -25.89 -14.55 -12.06
C ASN A 139 -25.18 -13.31 -12.63
N ASP A 140 -23.89 -13.44 -12.97
CA ASP A 140 -23.03 -12.35 -13.49
C ASP A 140 -22.94 -11.12 -12.56
N LEU A 141 -23.25 -11.30 -11.27
CA LEU A 141 -23.07 -10.27 -10.26
C LEU A 141 -21.60 -10.11 -9.88
N ALA A 142 -21.26 -8.90 -9.44
CA ALA A 142 -19.98 -8.58 -8.83
C ALA A 142 -20.21 -7.99 -7.43
N VAL A 143 -19.21 -8.16 -6.57
CA VAL A 143 -19.16 -7.44 -5.29
C VAL A 143 -18.77 -6.00 -5.59
N ILE A 144 -19.69 -5.06 -5.36
CA ILE A 144 -19.46 -3.64 -5.62
C ILE A 144 -18.96 -2.90 -4.38
N SER A 145 -19.25 -3.41 -3.18
CA SER A 145 -18.71 -2.90 -1.93
C SER A 145 -18.60 -4.06 -0.93
N ALA A 146 -17.48 -4.11 -0.22
CA ALA A 146 -17.29 -5.00 0.92
C ALA A 146 -16.57 -4.20 2.01
N LYS A 147 -17.25 -3.97 3.13
CA LYS A 147 -16.70 -3.15 4.23
C LYS A 147 -17.02 -3.77 5.58
N SER A 148 -16.04 -3.72 6.48
CA SER A 148 -16.31 -3.94 7.90
C SER A 148 -17.18 -2.79 8.44
N LEU A 149 -18.15 -3.13 9.29
CA LEU A 149 -18.99 -2.16 10.00
C LEU A 149 -18.30 -1.63 11.27
N GLU A 150 -17.26 -2.32 11.73
CA GLU A 150 -16.59 -2.09 13.00
C GLU A 150 -15.07 -2.04 12.78
N LYS A 151 -14.37 -1.24 13.61
CA LYS A 151 -12.92 -1.32 13.77
C LYS A 151 -12.58 -2.36 14.84
N VAL A 152 -11.32 -2.78 14.89
CA VAL A 152 -10.82 -3.69 15.94
C VAL A 152 -9.74 -3.00 16.77
N GLU A 153 -9.78 -3.19 18.08
CA GLU A 153 -8.66 -2.88 18.98
C GLU A 153 -7.70 -4.06 18.94
N VAL A 154 -6.43 -3.80 18.60
CA VAL A 154 -5.36 -4.80 18.57
C VAL A 154 -4.41 -4.51 19.71
N GLU A 155 -4.20 -5.49 20.57
CA GLU A 155 -3.29 -5.44 21.72
C GLU A 155 -2.17 -6.49 21.58
N GLY A 156 -0.96 -6.14 21.98
CA GLY A 156 0.15 -7.08 21.99
C GLY A 156 1.52 -6.41 22.08
N PRO A 157 2.61 -7.18 21.91
CA PRO A 157 3.96 -6.64 21.89
C PRO A 157 4.11 -5.56 20.82
N GLN A 158 4.72 -4.43 21.17
CA GLN A 158 4.92 -3.30 20.28
C GLN A 158 5.64 -3.71 18.99
N GLU A 159 6.61 -4.62 19.07
CA GLU A 159 7.29 -5.13 17.88
C GLU A 159 6.36 -5.93 16.97
N SER A 160 5.43 -6.70 17.54
CA SER A 160 4.44 -7.47 16.79
C SER A 160 3.40 -6.56 16.13
N LEU A 161 2.91 -5.53 16.82
CA LEU A 161 2.04 -4.52 16.21
C LEU A 161 2.75 -3.77 15.07
N ALA A 162 4.02 -3.41 15.25
CA ALA A 162 4.80 -2.72 14.22
C ALA A 162 5.05 -3.55 12.95
N ARG A 163 4.93 -4.89 13.03
CA ARG A 163 5.02 -5.79 11.87
C ARG A 163 3.70 -5.94 11.11
N ILE A 164 2.57 -5.52 11.67
CA ILE A 164 1.27 -5.63 11.02
C ILE A 164 1.31 -4.82 9.72
N ALA A 165 1.17 -5.52 8.60
CA ALA A 165 1.00 -4.90 7.29
C ALA A 165 -0.47 -4.79 6.92
N LYS A 166 -1.28 -5.80 7.30
CA LYS A 166 -2.71 -5.86 7.00
C LYS A 166 -3.47 -6.58 8.11
N ILE A 167 -4.67 -6.10 8.38
CA ILE A 167 -5.67 -6.81 9.17
C ILE A 167 -6.82 -7.13 8.24
N THR A 168 -7.13 -8.41 8.10
CA THR A 168 -8.09 -8.86 7.11
C THR A 168 -9.13 -9.77 7.73
N ALA A 169 -10.29 -9.80 7.08
CA ALA A 169 -11.33 -10.79 7.31
C ALA A 169 -11.76 -11.37 5.97
N THR A 170 -11.81 -12.70 5.86
CA THR A 170 -12.05 -13.37 4.58
C THR A 170 -13.52 -13.71 4.41
N ALA A 171 -14.15 -13.20 3.36
CA ALA A 171 -15.54 -13.45 3.01
C ALA A 171 -15.66 -14.35 1.78
N ASN A 172 -16.28 -15.52 1.95
CA ASN A 172 -16.67 -16.36 0.82
C ASN A 172 -17.94 -15.79 0.16
N VAL A 173 -17.82 -15.38 -1.10
CA VAL A 173 -18.90 -14.81 -1.91
C VAL A 173 -19.42 -15.75 -2.99
N ASN A 174 -18.99 -17.02 -2.96
CA ASN A 174 -19.35 -17.99 -3.97
C ASN A 174 -20.87 -18.24 -4.00
N GLY A 175 -21.49 -17.99 -5.15
CA GLY A 175 -22.91 -18.25 -5.38
C GLY A 175 -23.87 -17.29 -4.67
N LEU A 176 -23.38 -16.16 -4.12
CA LEU A 176 -24.28 -15.15 -3.56
C LEU A 176 -25.11 -14.49 -4.68
N GLU A 177 -26.39 -14.26 -4.39
CA GLU A 177 -27.37 -13.67 -5.31
C GLU A 177 -27.96 -12.34 -4.80
N ALA A 178 -27.72 -12.00 -3.53
CA ALA A 178 -28.21 -10.79 -2.89
C ALA A 178 -27.18 -10.25 -1.89
N ASP A 179 -27.40 -9.00 -1.47
CA ASP A 179 -26.60 -8.37 -0.41
C ASP A 179 -26.69 -9.18 0.88
N VAL A 180 -25.58 -9.23 1.62
CA VAL A 180 -25.50 -10.03 2.84
C VAL A 180 -24.58 -9.38 3.86
N THR A 181 -24.93 -9.52 5.13
CA THR A 181 -24.03 -9.24 6.25
C THR A 181 -23.46 -10.55 6.75
N ARG A 182 -22.13 -10.63 6.91
CA ARG A 182 -21.42 -11.81 7.41
C ARG A 182 -20.62 -11.47 8.66
N HIS A 183 -20.55 -12.41 9.58
CA HIS A 183 -19.63 -12.35 10.71
C HIS A 183 -18.36 -13.10 10.34
N LEU A 184 -17.23 -12.40 10.34
CA LEU A 184 -15.96 -12.90 9.82
C LEU A 184 -14.88 -12.79 10.88
N GLU A 185 -14.09 -13.85 11.04
CA GLU A 185 -12.93 -13.84 11.92
C GLU A 185 -11.84 -12.93 11.36
N VAL A 186 -11.24 -12.15 12.25
CA VAL A 186 -10.19 -11.18 11.92
C VAL A 186 -8.83 -11.80 12.13
N THR A 187 -7.92 -11.59 11.17
CA THR A 187 -6.54 -12.09 11.23
C THR A 187 -5.57 -10.99 10.83
N ALA A 188 -4.46 -10.89 11.57
CA ALA A 188 -3.37 -9.96 11.26
C ALA A 188 -2.25 -10.67 10.49
N TYR A 189 -1.71 -9.99 9.47
CA TYR A 189 -0.64 -10.49 8.62
C TYR A 189 0.52 -9.49 8.55
N ASP A 190 1.75 -10.04 8.51
CA ASP A 190 2.97 -9.28 8.26
C ASP A 190 3.15 -8.92 6.77
N ALA A 191 4.17 -8.13 6.46
CA ALA A 191 4.48 -7.73 5.08
C ALA A 191 4.87 -8.90 4.15
N SER A 192 5.25 -10.04 4.72
CA SER A 192 5.58 -11.27 3.98
C SER A 192 4.36 -12.19 3.79
N GLY A 193 3.21 -11.83 4.36
CA GLY A 193 1.98 -12.61 4.32
C GLY A 193 1.88 -13.71 5.39
N ASN A 194 2.74 -13.70 6.40
CA ASN A 194 2.63 -14.63 7.52
C ASN A 194 1.66 -14.09 8.56
N GLN A 195 0.88 -14.98 9.18
CA GLN A 195 -0.01 -14.64 10.27
C GLN A 195 0.78 -14.26 11.53
N ILE A 196 0.35 -13.20 12.20
CA ILE A 196 0.86 -12.80 13.52
C ILE A 196 -0.13 -13.32 14.57
N THR A 197 0.34 -14.20 15.46
CA THR A 197 -0.52 -14.96 16.39
C THR A 197 -0.40 -14.55 17.86
N ASP A 198 0.55 -13.67 18.18
CA ASP A 198 0.83 -13.15 19.51
C ASP A 198 0.13 -11.80 19.77
N LEU A 199 -1.05 -11.62 19.16
CA LEU A 199 -1.88 -10.43 19.27
C LEU A 199 -3.27 -10.81 19.79
N ASP A 200 -3.81 -9.98 20.67
CA ASP A 200 -5.19 -10.04 21.12
C ASP A 200 -6.01 -9.02 20.31
N ILE A 201 -6.99 -9.52 19.54
CA ILE A 201 -7.84 -8.70 18.67
C ILE A 201 -9.26 -8.68 19.22
N LEU A 202 -9.81 -7.50 19.49
CA LEU A 202 -11.14 -7.32 20.05
C LEU A 202 -11.96 -6.30 19.22
N PRO A 203 -13.12 -6.69 18.65
CA PRO A 203 -13.64 -8.05 18.57
C PRO A 203 -12.81 -8.91 17.60
N ASN A 204 -12.68 -10.21 17.92
CA ASN A 204 -12.03 -11.17 17.02
C ASN A 204 -12.90 -11.60 15.83
N VAL A 205 -14.17 -11.19 15.84
CA VAL A 205 -15.16 -11.40 14.77
C VAL A 205 -15.85 -10.07 14.49
N VAL A 206 -15.79 -9.61 13.24
CA VAL A 206 -16.44 -8.37 12.80
C VAL A 206 -17.60 -8.65 11.88
N SER A 207 -18.58 -7.74 11.87
CA SER A 207 -19.67 -7.76 10.89
C SER A 207 -19.23 -7.03 9.62
N ALA A 208 -19.25 -7.73 8.48
CA ALA A 208 -18.94 -7.18 7.16
C ALA A 208 -20.20 -7.12 6.30
N GLU A 209 -20.46 -5.97 5.69
CA GLU A 209 -21.52 -5.79 4.70
C GLU A 209 -20.97 -5.99 3.29
N ILE A 210 -21.58 -6.93 2.56
CA ILE A 210 -21.21 -7.29 1.20
C ILE A 210 -22.38 -6.93 0.29
N VAL A 211 -22.15 -5.95 -0.59
CA VAL A 211 -23.14 -5.43 -1.52
C VAL A 211 -22.83 -5.94 -2.91
N LEU A 212 -23.84 -6.54 -3.55
CA LEU A 212 -23.75 -7.06 -4.91
C LEU A 212 -24.38 -6.09 -5.92
N GLY A 213 -23.86 -6.10 -7.13
CA GLY A 213 -24.37 -5.33 -8.25
C GLY A 213 -23.87 -5.85 -9.58
N LYS A 214 -24.04 -5.05 -10.63
CA LYS A 214 -23.48 -5.32 -11.95
C LYS A 214 -22.38 -4.33 -12.26
N THR A 215 -21.51 -4.70 -13.19
CA THR A 215 -20.40 -3.86 -13.63
C THR A 215 -20.61 -3.35 -15.05
N LYS A 216 -20.06 -2.17 -15.34
CA LYS A 216 -20.04 -1.58 -16.67
C LYS A 216 -18.69 -0.93 -16.91
N SER A 217 -18.12 -1.16 -18.09
CA SER A 217 -16.92 -0.45 -18.52
C SER A 217 -17.31 0.90 -19.12
N MET A 218 -16.72 1.96 -18.59
CA MET A 218 -17.03 3.34 -18.95
C MET A 218 -15.77 4.09 -19.38
N GLY A 219 -15.89 4.88 -20.45
CA GLY A 219 -14.82 5.76 -20.90
C GLY A 219 -14.69 7.00 -20.02
N ILE A 220 -13.48 7.52 -19.94
CA ILE A 220 -13.19 8.79 -19.26
C ILE A 220 -13.06 9.89 -20.32
N THR A 221 -13.72 11.03 -20.08
CA THR A 221 -13.59 12.20 -20.95
C THR A 221 -12.76 13.26 -20.23
N PRO A 222 -11.46 13.39 -20.55
CA PRO A 222 -10.64 14.41 -19.92
C PRO A 222 -11.07 15.81 -20.36
N SER A 223 -10.92 16.77 -19.46
CA SER A 223 -11.08 18.19 -19.75
C SER A 223 -9.90 18.98 -19.17
N THR A 224 -9.57 20.11 -19.78
CA THR A 224 -8.51 21.01 -19.30
C THR A 224 -9.10 22.36 -18.93
N SER A 225 -8.48 23.04 -17.96
CA SER A 225 -8.83 24.40 -17.55
C SER A 225 -7.61 25.33 -17.64
N GLY A 226 -7.85 26.63 -17.78
CA GLY A 226 -6.79 27.62 -17.93
C GLY A 226 -6.16 27.65 -19.34
N ASN A 227 -5.13 28.47 -19.49
CA ASN A 227 -4.38 28.64 -20.74
C ASN A 227 -2.90 28.27 -20.54
N PRO A 228 -2.30 27.46 -21.45
CA PRO A 228 -0.85 27.24 -21.47
C PRO A 228 -0.04 28.53 -21.49
N ALA A 229 1.26 28.42 -21.26
CA ALA A 229 2.18 29.55 -21.41
C ALA A 229 2.04 30.21 -22.78
N ASN A 230 2.27 31.53 -22.86
CA ASN A 230 2.23 32.26 -24.12
C ASN A 230 3.14 31.59 -25.17
N GLY A 231 2.58 31.34 -26.36
CA GLY A 231 3.28 30.64 -27.45
C GLY A 231 3.23 29.11 -27.35
N TYR A 232 2.38 28.55 -26.50
CA TYR A 232 2.14 27.10 -26.39
C TYR A 232 0.65 26.77 -26.50
N ILE A 233 0.36 25.56 -26.97
CA ILE A 233 -0.99 25.02 -27.10
C ILE A 233 -1.07 23.60 -26.55
N VAL A 234 -2.24 23.20 -26.04
CA VAL A 234 -2.51 21.80 -25.70
C VAL A 234 -2.83 21.06 -27.00
N THR A 235 -2.05 20.03 -27.33
CA THR A 235 -2.22 19.24 -28.56
C THR A 235 -2.91 17.90 -28.30
N GLY A 236 -2.93 17.42 -27.06
CA GLY A 236 -3.61 16.19 -26.69
C GLY A 236 -3.69 15.99 -25.18
N VAL A 237 -4.68 15.19 -24.76
CA VAL A 237 -4.82 14.70 -23.39
C VAL A 237 -5.10 13.21 -23.44
N LEU A 238 -4.18 12.42 -22.90
CA LEU A 238 -4.29 10.96 -22.83
C LEU A 238 -4.56 10.53 -21.40
N VAL A 239 -5.51 9.62 -21.20
CA VAL A 239 -5.86 9.05 -19.90
C VAL A 239 -5.60 7.55 -19.95
N GLU A 240 -4.83 7.04 -18.99
CA GLU A 240 -4.45 5.64 -18.87
C GLU A 240 -4.82 5.09 -17.47
N PRO A 241 -5.72 4.10 -17.37
CA PRO A 241 -6.49 3.49 -18.45
C PRO A 241 -7.55 4.43 -19.05
N SER A 242 -7.88 4.28 -20.33
CA SER A 242 -8.90 5.10 -21.02
C SER A 242 -10.35 4.71 -20.67
N LYS A 243 -10.51 3.54 -20.03
CA LYS A 243 -11.76 3.02 -19.52
C LYS A 243 -11.57 2.49 -18.11
N VAL A 244 -12.60 2.66 -17.29
CA VAL A 244 -12.67 2.17 -15.91
C VAL A 244 -13.89 1.29 -15.74
N VAL A 245 -13.84 0.40 -14.76
CA VAL A 245 -14.94 -0.53 -14.47
C VAL A 245 -15.65 -0.03 -13.23
N ILE A 246 -16.93 0.30 -13.40
CA ILE A 246 -17.76 0.76 -12.29
C ILE A 246 -18.84 -0.27 -11.97
N GLY A 247 -19.04 -0.51 -10.68
CA GLY A 247 -20.07 -1.35 -10.12
C GLY A 247 -21.19 -0.52 -9.50
N ALA A 248 -22.44 -0.90 -9.77
CA ALA A 248 -23.62 -0.28 -9.17
C ALA A 248 -24.81 -1.25 -9.17
N LYS A 249 -25.90 -0.86 -8.51
CA LYS A 249 -27.21 -1.51 -8.69
C LYS A 249 -27.71 -1.29 -10.13
N ASP A 250 -28.47 -2.26 -10.64
CA ASP A 250 -28.85 -2.34 -12.07
C ASP A 250 -29.58 -1.09 -12.57
N GLU A 251 -30.46 -0.52 -11.73
CA GLU A 251 -31.23 0.68 -12.04
C GLU A 251 -30.33 1.91 -12.26
N LEU A 252 -29.27 2.05 -11.47
CA LEU A 252 -28.35 3.19 -11.48
C LEU A 252 -27.30 3.08 -12.59
N LEU A 253 -26.87 1.85 -12.91
CA LEU A 253 -25.85 1.59 -13.93
C LEU A 253 -26.28 2.05 -15.34
N ASN A 254 -27.59 2.09 -15.58
CA ASN A 254 -28.18 2.53 -16.84
C ASN A 254 -28.30 4.05 -16.96
N SER A 255 -28.40 4.79 -15.85
CA SER A 255 -28.51 6.25 -15.88
C SER A 255 -27.16 6.96 -16.05
N ILE A 256 -26.04 6.30 -15.77
CA ILE A 256 -24.72 6.92 -15.78
C ILE A 256 -24.10 6.81 -17.19
N ALA A 257 -23.82 7.97 -17.77
CA ALA A 257 -23.26 8.11 -19.11
C ALA A 257 -21.74 8.32 -19.12
N THR A 258 -21.19 9.08 -18.16
CA THR A 258 -19.76 9.41 -18.08
C THR A 258 -19.27 9.38 -16.62
N ILE A 259 -17.97 9.14 -16.45
CA ILE A 259 -17.30 9.26 -15.14
C ILE A 259 -16.85 10.70 -14.96
N PRO A 260 -17.24 11.39 -13.87
CA PRO A 260 -16.80 12.74 -13.61
C PRO A 260 -15.29 12.76 -13.36
N MET A 261 -14.64 13.76 -13.95
CA MET A 261 -13.21 13.99 -13.79
C MET A 261 -12.99 15.49 -13.66
N GLU A 262 -12.19 15.89 -12.68
CA GLU A 262 -11.80 17.28 -12.52
C GLU A 262 -10.96 17.77 -13.72
N ALA A 263 -11.18 19.02 -14.13
CA ALA A 263 -10.43 19.61 -15.22
C ALA A 263 -8.95 19.76 -14.84
N ILE A 264 -8.06 19.39 -15.76
CA ILE A 264 -6.61 19.48 -15.55
C ILE A 264 -6.18 20.92 -15.84
N ASP A 265 -5.68 21.61 -14.81
CA ASP A 265 -5.15 22.96 -14.98
C ASP A 265 -3.86 22.96 -15.80
N VAL A 266 -3.89 23.68 -16.92
CA VAL A 266 -2.74 23.86 -17.82
C VAL A 266 -2.15 25.27 -17.74
N SER A 267 -2.59 26.08 -16.78
CA SER A 267 -2.20 27.49 -16.65
C SER A 267 -0.69 27.67 -16.59
N GLY A 268 -0.14 28.42 -17.55
CA GLY A 268 1.29 28.75 -17.60
C GLY A 268 2.22 27.57 -17.93
N GLN A 269 1.69 26.41 -18.30
CA GLN A 269 2.49 25.25 -18.67
C GLN A 269 3.05 25.40 -20.09
N ALA A 270 4.33 25.09 -20.26
CA ALA A 270 5.06 25.19 -21.54
C ALA A 270 5.60 23.84 -22.03
N LYS A 271 5.42 22.78 -21.24
CA LYS A 271 5.95 21.44 -21.54
C LYS A 271 4.88 20.40 -21.26
N THR A 272 4.91 19.32 -22.03
CA THR A 272 4.15 18.10 -21.74
C THR A 272 4.43 17.65 -20.32
N PHE A 273 3.36 17.29 -19.61
CA PHE A 273 3.46 16.78 -18.24
C PHE A 273 2.46 15.64 -18.02
N THR A 274 2.71 14.88 -16.96
CA THR A 274 1.88 13.77 -16.53
C THR A 274 1.46 13.98 -15.08
N LYS A 275 0.20 13.65 -14.77
CA LYS A 275 -0.37 13.75 -13.43
C LYS A 275 -1.18 12.51 -13.12
N ASP A 276 -0.98 11.94 -11.93
CA ASP A 276 -1.84 10.89 -11.40
C ASP A 276 -3.08 11.52 -10.75
N ILE A 277 -4.26 11.03 -11.11
CA ILE A 277 -5.56 11.55 -10.68
C ILE A 277 -6.38 10.40 -10.10
N ASN A 278 -6.91 10.62 -8.90
CA ASN A 278 -7.91 9.73 -8.30
C ASN A 278 -9.29 10.23 -8.72
N LEU A 279 -10.01 9.42 -9.47
CA LEU A 279 -11.38 9.71 -9.88
C LEU A 279 -12.34 9.54 -8.71
N THR A 280 -13.41 10.32 -8.73
CA THR A 280 -14.51 10.20 -7.78
C THR A 280 -15.64 9.42 -8.44
N ALA A 281 -16.08 8.33 -7.80
CA ALA A 281 -17.22 7.58 -8.29
C ALA A 281 -18.50 8.42 -8.09
N PRO A 282 -19.45 8.41 -9.04
CA PRO A 282 -20.79 8.94 -8.83
C PRO A 282 -21.45 8.31 -7.59
N GLU A 283 -22.42 9.02 -7.01
CA GLU A 283 -23.18 8.52 -5.86
C GLU A 283 -23.79 7.14 -6.15
N GLY A 284 -23.69 6.21 -5.20
CA GLY A 284 -24.18 4.83 -5.33
C GLY A 284 -23.35 3.92 -6.23
N CYS A 285 -22.20 4.39 -6.71
CA CYS A 285 -21.29 3.63 -7.57
C CYS A 285 -19.92 3.43 -6.95
N TYR A 286 -19.24 2.37 -7.38
CA TYR A 286 -17.97 1.95 -6.82
C TYR A 286 -17.01 1.54 -7.95
N PHE A 287 -15.76 1.97 -7.88
CA PHE A 287 -14.73 1.46 -8.78
C PHE A 287 -14.38 0.03 -8.40
N ILE A 288 -14.28 -0.84 -9.40
CA ILE A 288 -13.86 -2.23 -9.23
C ILE A 288 -12.35 -2.33 -9.49
N ASP A 289 -11.67 -3.20 -8.75
CA ASP A 289 -10.23 -3.50 -8.89
C ASP A 289 -9.31 -2.27 -8.87
N ASP A 290 -9.58 -1.31 -7.98
CA ASP A 290 -8.83 -0.05 -7.87
C ASP A 290 -8.76 0.79 -9.17
N SER A 291 -9.68 0.56 -10.11
CA SER A 291 -9.72 1.27 -11.39
C SER A 291 -9.98 2.78 -11.31
N GLY A 292 -10.20 3.33 -10.10
CA GLY A 292 -10.37 4.76 -9.88
C GLY A 292 -9.08 5.59 -10.01
N LYS A 293 -7.91 4.97 -10.09
CA LYS A 293 -6.62 5.68 -10.24
C LYS A 293 -6.21 5.72 -11.71
N VAL A 294 -6.07 6.93 -12.26
CA VAL A 294 -5.69 7.13 -13.67
C VAL A 294 -4.50 8.06 -13.83
N LYS A 295 -3.68 7.78 -14.81
CA LYS A 295 -2.56 8.61 -15.22
C LYS A 295 -2.95 9.45 -16.41
N VAL A 296 -2.72 10.75 -16.32
CA VAL A 296 -3.13 11.70 -17.35
C VAL A 296 -1.94 12.44 -17.89
N THR A 297 -1.70 12.29 -19.18
CA THR A 297 -0.63 12.99 -19.90
C THR A 297 -1.22 14.08 -20.75
N VAL A 298 -0.86 15.33 -20.45
CA VAL A 298 -1.22 16.50 -21.23
C VAL A 298 -0.06 16.88 -22.11
N THR A 299 -0.25 16.79 -23.43
CA THR A 299 0.76 17.16 -24.43
C THR A 299 0.67 18.64 -24.73
N ILE A 300 1.77 19.34 -24.52
CA ILE A 300 1.89 20.78 -24.77
C ILE A 300 3.08 21.02 -25.70
N GLU A 301 2.80 21.71 -26.80
CA GLU A 301 3.79 22.00 -27.84
C GLU A 301 3.72 23.48 -28.22
N SER A 302 4.84 24.00 -28.74
CA SER A 302 4.83 25.27 -29.47
C SER A 302 4.14 25.05 -30.81
N PRO A 303 3.14 25.87 -31.20
CA PRO A 303 2.50 25.73 -32.48
C PRO A 303 3.52 25.99 -33.60
N ILE A 304 3.36 25.30 -34.72
CA ILE A 304 4.13 25.60 -35.94
C ILE A 304 3.27 26.48 -36.86
N GLU A 305 3.94 27.24 -37.71
CA GLU A 305 3.27 28.00 -38.75
C GLU A 305 3.50 27.34 -40.11
N LYS A 306 2.44 27.24 -40.92
CA LYS A 306 2.54 26.87 -42.33
C LYS A 306 1.73 27.81 -43.20
N SER A 307 2.30 28.18 -44.33
CA SER A 307 1.63 28.99 -45.34
C SER A 307 1.27 28.12 -46.53
N TYR A 308 0.03 28.25 -46.99
CA TYR A 308 -0.49 27.58 -48.17
C TYR A 308 -0.89 28.62 -49.20
N THR A 309 -0.35 28.51 -50.41
CA THR A 309 -0.77 29.34 -51.54
C THR A 309 -1.91 28.65 -52.25
N ILE A 310 -3.07 29.31 -52.27
CA ILE A 310 -4.30 28.83 -52.88
C ILE A 310 -4.48 29.60 -54.19
N GLU A 311 -4.35 28.88 -55.30
CA GLU A 311 -4.33 29.45 -56.66
C GLU A 311 -5.71 29.82 -57.21
N LYS A 312 -6.78 29.54 -56.44
CA LYS A 312 -8.15 29.83 -56.85
C LYS A 312 -8.99 30.28 -55.65
N ILE A 313 -9.52 31.49 -55.74
CA ILE A 313 -10.51 32.02 -54.80
C ILE A 313 -11.92 31.68 -55.33
N GLY A 314 -12.71 30.97 -54.53
CA GLY A 314 -14.10 30.62 -54.82
C GLY A 314 -15.10 31.68 -54.35
N THR A 315 -16.38 31.46 -54.63
CA THR A 315 -17.49 32.28 -54.13
C THR A 315 -18.58 31.38 -53.56
N ASN A 316 -19.11 31.73 -52.39
CA ASN A 316 -20.23 31.04 -51.74
C ASN A 316 -21.48 31.93 -51.72
N ASN A 317 -22.65 31.29 -51.66
CA ASN A 317 -23.97 31.94 -51.49
C ASN A 317 -24.32 33.03 -52.52
N LEU A 318 -23.86 32.90 -53.77
CA LEU A 318 -24.24 33.82 -54.85
C LEU A 318 -25.73 33.66 -55.21
N GLY A 319 -26.44 34.77 -55.34
CA GLY A 319 -27.86 34.79 -55.70
C GLY A 319 -28.14 34.15 -57.08
N ALA A 320 -29.29 33.50 -57.21
CA ALA A 320 -29.69 32.84 -58.45
C ALA A 320 -29.80 33.85 -59.61
N GLY A 321 -29.16 33.54 -60.74
CA GLY A 321 -29.14 34.40 -61.94
C GLY A 321 -28.04 35.45 -61.97
N LEU A 322 -27.23 35.57 -60.92
CA LEU A 322 -26.05 36.44 -60.88
C LEU A 322 -24.79 35.67 -61.27
N THR A 323 -23.81 36.37 -61.83
CA THR A 323 -22.51 35.81 -62.19
C THR A 323 -21.36 36.68 -61.68
N ILE A 324 -20.22 36.06 -61.40
CA ILE A 324 -19.00 36.79 -61.03
C ILE A 324 -18.26 37.15 -62.31
N SER A 325 -18.24 38.45 -62.62
CA SER A 325 -17.50 38.98 -63.77
C SER A 325 -15.99 38.99 -63.49
N LYS A 326 -15.58 39.36 -62.27
CA LYS A 326 -14.17 39.46 -61.89
C LYS A 326 -13.97 39.34 -60.39
N ILE A 327 -12.91 38.63 -60.00
CA ILE A 327 -12.29 38.72 -58.67
C ILE A 327 -10.92 39.38 -58.89
N LYS A 328 -10.62 40.44 -58.14
CA LYS A 328 -9.39 41.21 -58.30
C LYS A 328 -8.15 40.36 -58.02
N ASP A 329 -8.18 39.56 -56.96
CA ASP A 329 -7.08 38.70 -56.56
C ASP A 329 -7.33 37.28 -57.08
N THR A 330 -6.33 36.72 -57.78
CA THR A 330 -6.43 35.36 -58.33
C THR A 330 -5.94 34.30 -57.35
N LYS A 331 -5.16 34.69 -56.34
CA LYS A 331 -4.55 33.80 -55.36
C LYS A 331 -4.60 34.40 -53.96
N ALA A 332 -4.62 33.54 -52.96
CA ALA A 332 -4.53 33.91 -51.56
C ALA A 332 -3.48 33.05 -50.85
N VAL A 333 -2.77 33.64 -49.88
CA VAL A 333 -1.87 32.93 -48.98
C VAL A 333 -2.57 32.78 -47.64
N VAL A 334 -2.88 31.54 -47.26
CA VAL A 334 -3.46 31.21 -45.96
C VAL A 334 -2.33 30.81 -45.03
N LYS A 335 -2.11 31.58 -43.97
CA LYS A 335 -1.16 31.27 -42.91
C LYS A 335 -1.90 30.60 -41.77
N LEU A 336 -1.51 29.37 -41.46
CA LEU A 336 -2.08 28.57 -40.39
C LEU A 336 -1.09 28.46 -39.24
N GLU A 337 -1.60 28.41 -38.01
CA GLU A 337 -0.84 28.21 -36.78
C GLU A 337 -1.55 27.14 -35.93
N GLY A 338 -0.81 26.14 -35.46
CA GLY A 338 -1.40 25.06 -34.70
C GLY A 338 -0.46 23.89 -34.47
N ALA A 339 -1.03 22.77 -34.02
CA ALA A 339 -0.27 21.56 -33.68
C ALA A 339 0.50 21.03 -34.88
N SER A 340 1.73 20.58 -34.64
CA SER A 340 2.61 20.04 -35.66
C SER A 340 1.98 18.83 -36.39
N SER A 341 1.35 17.94 -35.63
CA SER A 341 0.62 16.77 -36.13
C SER A 341 -0.51 17.15 -37.10
N VAL A 342 -1.30 18.17 -36.75
CA VAL A 342 -2.42 18.66 -37.57
C VAL A 342 -1.90 19.30 -38.85
N LEU A 343 -0.99 20.28 -38.74
CA LEU A 343 -0.49 21.03 -39.90
C LEU A 343 0.43 20.19 -40.81
N ASN A 344 1.01 19.09 -40.33
CA ASN A 344 1.74 18.14 -41.17
C ASN A 344 0.83 17.20 -41.96
N SER A 345 -0.39 16.96 -41.49
CA SER A 345 -1.37 16.13 -42.20
C SER A 345 -2.17 16.90 -43.26
N LEU A 346 -2.26 18.23 -43.14
CA LEU A 346 -3.04 19.07 -44.04
C LEU A 346 -2.35 19.24 -45.39
N VAL A 347 -3.10 19.04 -46.48
CA VAL A 347 -2.61 19.30 -47.84
C VAL A 347 -3.32 20.51 -48.46
N ALA A 348 -2.63 21.24 -49.34
CA ALA A 348 -3.14 22.48 -49.93
C ALA A 348 -4.49 22.29 -50.66
N SER A 349 -4.75 21.11 -51.22
CA SER A 349 -6.00 20.79 -51.92
C SER A 349 -7.22 20.67 -51.01
N GLN A 350 -7.04 20.58 -49.69
CA GLN A 350 -8.14 20.55 -48.71
C GLN A 350 -8.53 21.95 -48.22
N ILE A 351 -7.77 22.98 -48.60
CA ILE A 351 -7.97 24.35 -48.14
C ILE A 351 -8.70 25.11 -49.24
N GLU A 352 -9.93 25.49 -48.96
CA GLU A 352 -10.74 26.33 -49.84
C GLU A 352 -10.71 27.75 -49.31
N VAL A 353 -10.43 28.72 -50.19
CA VAL A 353 -10.54 30.14 -49.90
C VAL A 353 -11.67 30.71 -50.73
N TYR A 354 -12.60 31.40 -50.09
CA TYR A 354 -13.78 31.93 -50.76
C TYR A 354 -14.21 33.28 -50.19
N VAL A 355 -15.05 33.97 -50.95
CA VAL A 355 -15.83 35.13 -50.49
C VAL A 355 -17.28 34.72 -50.33
N ASP A 356 -17.95 35.21 -49.28
CA ASP A 356 -19.38 35.03 -49.10
C ASP A 356 -20.16 36.15 -49.79
N CYS A 357 -20.97 35.80 -50.78
CA CYS A 357 -21.76 36.73 -51.59
C CYS A 357 -23.25 36.75 -51.20
N ALA A 358 -23.59 36.25 -50.01
CA ALA A 358 -24.97 36.22 -49.53
C ALA A 358 -25.63 37.60 -49.58
N ASN A 359 -26.85 37.66 -50.14
CA ASN A 359 -27.69 38.86 -50.23
C ASN A 359 -27.10 40.04 -51.03
N LEU A 360 -26.14 39.80 -51.93
CA LEU A 360 -25.58 40.82 -52.81
C LEU A 360 -26.27 40.81 -54.19
N GLY A 361 -26.45 41.99 -54.78
CA GLY A 361 -26.92 42.17 -56.16
C GLY A 361 -25.77 42.51 -57.12
N PRO A 362 -26.06 42.91 -58.37
CA PRO A 362 -25.03 43.39 -59.29
C PRO A 362 -24.32 44.64 -58.73
N GLY A 363 -22.99 44.65 -58.79
CA GLY A 363 -22.18 45.71 -58.21
C GLY A 363 -20.73 45.29 -57.93
N GLU A 364 -19.94 46.26 -57.49
CA GLU A 364 -18.55 46.05 -57.05
C GLU A 364 -18.48 46.08 -55.52
N TYR A 365 -17.97 45.00 -54.92
CA TYR A 365 -17.93 44.81 -53.47
C TYR A 365 -16.53 44.41 -53.02
N GLU A 366 -16.06 44.98 -51.91
CA GLU A 366 -14.85 44.54 -51.23
C GLU A 366 -15.23 43.60 -50.07
N LEU A 367 -14.92 42.32 -50.21
CA LEU A 367 -15.36 41.26 -49.31
C LEU A 367 -14.17 40.58 -48.62
N PRO A 368 -14.30 40.19 -47.33
CA PRO A 368 -13.27 39.43 -46.63
C PRO A 368 -13.12 38.03 -47.21
N LEU A 369 -11.88 37.58 -47.35
CA LEU A 369 -11.60 36.18 -47.67
C LEU A 369 -11.88 35.31 -46.43
N GLN A 370 -12.49 34.16 -46.66
CA GLN A 370 -12.80 33.14 -45.68
C GLN A 370 -12.20 31.81 -46.10
N THR A 371 -12.11 30.87 -45.17
CA THR A 371 -11.65 29.50 -45.44
C THR A 371 -12.61 28.49 -44.85
N ASN A 372 -12.59 27.26 -45.38
CA ASN A 372 -13.32 26.12 -44.83
C ASN A 372 -12.74 25.55 -43.50
N LEU A 373 -11.63 26.10 -43.01
CA LEU A 373 -10.95 25.66 -41.78
C LEU A 373 -11.51 26.37 -40.53
N SER A 374 -11.32 25.74 -39.36
CA SER A 374 -11.64 26.36 -38.06
C SER A 374 -10.87 27.67 -37.87
N GLN A 375 -11.56 28.70 -37.39
CA GLN A 375 -10.94 30.02 -37.11
C GLN A 375 -9.78 29.92 -36.11
N SER A 376 -9.80 28.94 -35.21
CA SER A 376 -8.70 28.70 -34.25
C SER A 376 -7.37 28.28 -34.89
N LEU A 377 -7.39 27.84 -36.16
CA LEU A 377 -6.20 27.43 -36.92
C LEU A 377 -5.70 28.51 -37.88
N VAL A 378 -6.53 29.48 -38.25
CA VAL A 378 -6.21 30.49 -39.25
C VAL A 378 -5.56 31.69 -38.58
N LYS A 379 -4.26 31.88 -38.82
CA LYS A 379 -3.51 33.04 -38.31
C LYS A 379 -3.77 34.28 -39.15
N SER A 380 -3.76 34.14 -40.47
CA SER A 380 -4.08 35.22 -41.41
C SER A 380 -4.36 34.70 -42.81
N ILE A 381 -5.05 35.51 -43.61
CA ILE A 381 -5.25 35.31 -45.04
C ILE A 381 -4.74 36.58 -45.75
N ILE A 382 -3.93 36.40 -46.79
CA ILE A 382 -3.33 37.51 -47.54
C ILE A 382 -3.68 37.36 -49.03
N PRO A 383 -4.40 38.31 -49.64
CA PRO A 383 -4.95 39.52 -49.03
C PRO A 383 -6.11 39.22 -48.07
N GLU A 384 -6.39 40.10 -47.10
CA GLU A 384 -7.48 39.90 -46.13
C GLU A 384 -8.86 40.08 -46.79
N LYS A 385 -8.94 40.95 -47.79
CA LYS A 385 -10.14 41.22 -48.59
C LYS A 385 -9.80 41.20 -50.06
N THR A 386 -10.78 40.90 -50.89
CA THR A 386 -10.68 41.04 -52.35
C THR A 386 -11.89 41.75 -52.91
N THR A 387 -11.71 42.41 -54.05
CA THR A 387 -12.79 43.08 -54.77
C THR A 387 -13.45 42.10 -55.74
N VAL A 388 -14.77 41.99 -55.67
CA VAL A 388 -15.61 41.08 -56.46
C VAL A 388 -16.63 41.91 -57.24
N ILE A 389 -16.69 41.67 -58.55
CA ILE A 389 -17.66 42.31 -59.45
C ILE A 389 -18.74 41.28 -59.80
N ILE A 390 -19.97 41.56 -59.38
CA ILE A 390 -21.16 40.76 -59.63
C ILE A 390 -21.96 41.41 -60.75
N VAL A 391 -22.37 40.63 -61.75
CA VAL A 391 -23.19 41.06 -62.89
C VAL A 391 -24.42 40.21 -63.11
#